data_AF-A0AAP4BBM8-F1
#
_entry.id   AF-A0AAP4BBM8-F1
#
_cell.length_a   1.000
_cell.length_b   1.000
_cell.length_c   1.000
_cell.angle_alpha   90.00
_cell.angle_beta   90.00
_cell.angle_gamma   90.00
#
_symmetry.space_group_name_H-M   'P 1'
#
loop_
_entity.id
_entity.type
_entity.pdbx_description
1 polymer ?
#
loop_
_entity_poly.entity_id
_entity_poly.type
_entity_poly.pdbx_seq_one_letter_code
_entity_poly.pdbx_strand_id
1 'polypeptide(L)' 'MLAWLLENMATVIICAVLIAVVAAIIVSMVKNRKKGKSSCGCGCAGCSGNSSCHPEK' A
#
# COMPACT_ATOMS: atom_id res chain seq x y z
N MET A 1 -34.96 10.62 -9.98
CA MET A 1 -33.50 10.45 -10.22
C MET A 1 -32.70 10.44 -8.91
N LEU A 2 -32.98 11.31 -7.93
CA LEU A 2 -32.30 11.31 -6.62
C LEU A 2 -32.66 10.12 -5.69
N ALA A 3 -33.83 9.49 -5.88
CA ALA A 3 -34.26 8.33 -5.09
C ALA A 3 -33.36 7.09 -5.28
N TRP A 4 -32.82 6.88 -6.48
CA TRP A 4 -31.91 5.77 -6.75
C TRP A 4 -30.57 5.92 -6.01
N LEU A 5 -30.14 7.17 -5.81
CA LEU A 5 -28.94 7.48 -5.04
C LEU A 5 -29.17 7.27 -3.54
N LEU A 6 -30.39 7.55 -3.04
CA LEU A 6 -30.83 7.30 -1.66
C LEU A 6 -30.96 5.80 -1.34
N GLU A 7 -31.44 5.00 -2.29
CA GLU A 7 -31.60 3.55 -2.11
C GLU A 7 -30.26 2.79 -2.17
N ASN A 8 -29.29 3.31 -2.94
CA ASN A 8 -27.94 2.76 -3.07
C ASN A 8 -26.90 3.48 -2.19
N MET A 9 -27.31 4.31 -1.23
CA MET A 9 -26.40 5.04 -0.35
C MET A 9 -25.45 4.11 0.38
N ALA A 10 -25.96 2.99 0.88
CA ALA A 10 -25.17 1.98 1.55
C ALA A 10 -24.04 1.46 0.64
N THR A 11 -24.37 1.14 -0.61
CA THR A 11 -23.40 0.70 -1.62
C THR A 11 -22.35 1.75 -1.91
N VAL A 12 -22.75 3.02 -2.07
CA VAL A 12 -21.82 4.14 -2.29
C VAL A 12 -20.87 4.32 -1.11
N ILE A 13 -21.38 4.24 0.12
CA ILE A 13 -20.57 4.33 1.34
C ILE A 13 -19.57 3.17 1.42
N ILE A 14 -20.01 1.94 1.16
CA ILE A 14 -19.15 0.76 1.17
C ILE A 14 -18.03 0.91 0.14
N CYS A 15 -18.35 1.31 -1.09
CA CYS A 15 -17.35 1.58 -2.13
C CYS A 15 -16.34 2.66 -1.71
N ALA A 16 -16.81 3.76 -1.09
CA ALA A 16 -15.94 4.82 -0.61
C ALA A 16 -14.97 4.32 0.48
N VAL A 17 -15.45 3.51 1.43
CA VAL A 17 -14.62 2.90 2.47
C VAL A 17 -13.57 1.96 1.86
N LEU A 18 -13.97 1.11 0.91
CA LEU A 18 -13.04 0.22 0.23
C LEU A 18 -11.92 0.98 -0.49
N ILE A 19 -12.26 2.05 -1.21
CA ILE A 19 -11.29 2.92 -1.88
C ILE A 19 -10.34 3.56 -0.85
N ALA A 20 -10.87 4.05 0.27
CA ALA A 20 -10.06 4.64 1.34
C ALA A 20 -9.07 3.64 1.94
N VAL A 21 -9.48 2.40 2.16
CA VAL A 21 -8.61 1.33 2.67
C VAL A 21 -7.50 1.01 1.66
N VAL A 22 -7.83 0.85 0.38
CA VAL A 22 -6.84 0.60 -0.68
C VAL A 22 -5.84 1.76 -0.79
N ALA A 23 -6.33 3.00 -0.77
CA ALA A 23 -5.48 4.19 -0.77
C ALA A 23 -4.55 4.23 0.45
N ALA A 24 -5.06 3.92 1.64
CA ALA A 24 -4.27 3.85 2.87
C ALA A 24 -3.16 2.78 2.78
N ILE A 25 -3.44 1.61 2.21
CA ILE A 25 -2.45 0.56 1.97
C ILE A 25 -1.36 1.09 1.04
N ILE A 26 -1.72 1.65 -0.12
CA ILE A 26 -0.76 2.19 -1.09
C ILE A 26 0.10 3.29 -0.45
N VAL A 27 -0.50 4.24 0.26
CA VAL A 27 0.21 5.31 0.96
C VAL A 27 1.15 4.73 2.01
N SER A 28 0.72 3.72 2.76
CA SER A 28 1.57 3.06 3.75
C SER A 28 2.76 2.36 3.08
N MET A 29 2.55 1.68 1.94
CA MET A 29 3.60 1.04 1.16
C MET A 29 4.61 2.07 0.62
N VAL A 30 4.14 3.18 0.05
CA VAL A 30 5.01 4.24 -0.46
C VAL A 30 5.79 4.89 0.68
N LYS A 31 5.14 5.19 1.82
CA LYS A 31 5.80 5.75 3.00
C LYS A 31 6.83 4.78 3.58
N ASN A 32 6.53 3.49 3.63
CA ASN A 32 7.45 2.46 4.08
C ASN A 32 8.66 2.35 3.15
N ARG A 33 8.43 2.37 1.83
CA ARG A 33 9.50 2.42 0.82
C ARG A 33 10.38 3.67 0.95
N LYS A 34 9.78 4.86 1.14
CA LYS A 34 10.53 6.11 1.37
C LYS A 34 11.35 6.07 2.66
N LYS A 35 10.90 5.34 3.68
CA LYS A 35 11.63 5.10 4.93
C LYS A 35 12.69 4.00 4.82
N GLY A 36 12.99 3.51 3.61
CA GLY A 36 13.97 2.45 3.39
C GLY A 36 13.51 1.06 3.85
N LYS A 37 12.23 0.88 4.20
CA LYS A 37 11.66 -0.43 4.51
C LYS A 37 11.37 -1.14 3.18
N SER A 38 12.30 -1.99 2.76
CA SER A 38 12.16 -2.90 1.63
C SER A 38 11.19 -4.05 1.95
N SER A 39 10.70 -4.74 0.92
CA SER A 39 9.84 -5.93 1.09
C SER A 39 10.54 -7.07 1.83
N CYS A 40 11.87 -7.11 1.82
CA CYS A 40 12.64 -7.89 2.78
C CYS A 40 12.63 -7.12 4.12
N GLY A 41 11.95 -7.67 5.14
CA GLY A 41 11.79 -7.05 6.46
C GLY A 41 13.10 -6.74 7.19
N CYS A 42 14.22 -7.27 6.71
CA CYS A 42 15.57 -6.86 7.06
C CYS A 42 16.07 -5.93 5.95
N GLY A 43 16.40 -4.67 6.27
CA GLY A 43 16.98 -3.73 5.29
C GLY A 43 18.17 -4.33 4.54
N CYS A 44 18.58 -3.75 3.40
CA CYS A 44 19.57 -4.34 2.49
C CYS A 44 20.86 -4.83 3.16
N ALA A 45 21.28 -4.22 4.28
CA ALA A 45 22.45 -4.63 5.06
C ALA A 45 22.41 -6.07 5.61
N GLY A 46 21.23 -6.68 5.78
CA GLY A 46 21.08 -8.07 6.28
C GLY A 46 20.29 -8.98 5.34
N CYS A 47 20.09 -8.56 4.09
CA CYS A 47 19.36 -9.34 3.10
C CYS A 47 20.24 -10.49 2.57
N SER A 48 19.74 -11.74 2.53
CA SER A 48 20.48 -12.88 1.97
C SER A 48 20.88 -12.70 0.49
N GLY A 49 20.30 -11.74 -0.23
CA GLY A 49 20.67 -11.34 -1.59
C GLY A 49 21.59 -10.11 -1.67
N ASN A 50 22.16 -9.63 -0.56
CA ASN A 50 23.01 -8.43 -0.53
C ASN A 50 24.21 -8.54 -1.50
N SER A 51 24.82 -9.72 -1.64
CA SER A 51 25.92 -9.98 -2.57
C SER A 51 25.55 -9.83 -4.06
N SER A 52 24.28 -10.07 -4.42
CA SER A 52 23.79 -9.91 -5.80
C SER A 52 23.30 -8.49 -6.09
N CYS A 53 22.71 -7.81 -5.11
CA CYS A 53 22.21 -6.45 -5.26
C CYS A 53 23.29 -5.37 -5.09
N HIS A 54 24.34 -5.66 -4.32
CA HIS A 54 25.45 -4.76 -4.06
C HIS A 54 26.77 -5.55 -4.09
N PRO A 55 27.30 -5.89 -5.28
CA PRO A 55 28.57 -6.59 -5.39
C PRO A 55 29.67 -5.68 -4.82
N GLU A 56 30.38 -6.17 -3.79
CA GLU A 56 31.61 -5.52 -3.35
C GLU A 56 32.67 -5.71 -4.42
N LYS A 57 33.30 -4.60 -4.82
CA LYS A 57 34.38 -4.56 -5.79
C LYS A 57 35.70 -5.01 -5.16
#